data_AF-A0A0H3NY86-F1
#
_entry.id   AF-A0A0H3NY86-F1
#
_cell.length_a   1.000
_cell.length_b   1.000
_cell.length_c   1.000
_cell.angle_alpha   90.00
_cell.angle_beta   90.00
_cell.angle_gamma   90.00
#
_symmetry.space_group_name_H-M   'P 1'
#
loop_
_entity.id
_entity.type
_entity.pdbx_description
1 polymer ?
#
loop_
_entity_poly.entity_id
_entity_poly.type
_entity_poly.pdbx_seq_one_letter_code
_entity_poly.pdbx_strand_id
1 'polypeptide(L)' 'MEADDVKKLKELEDENARLKKLFAEVSLENHAMKELFAKKGW' A
#
# COMPACT_ATOMS: atom_id res chain seq x y z
N MET A 1 -19.80 22.26 3.91
CA MET A 1 -18.68 21.41 4.35
C MET A 1 -17.82 22.29 5.23
N GLU A 2 -17.64 21.93 6.50
CA GLU A 2 -16.90 22.77 7.45
C GLU A 2 -15.40 22.74 7.11
N ALA A 3 -14.65 23.79 7.43
CA ALA A 3 -13.22 23.85 7.10
C ALA A 3 -12.43 22.66 7.69
N ASP A 4 -12.89 22.16 8.84
CA ASP A 4 -12.32 20.98 9.50
C ASP A 4 -12.60 19.68 8.74
N ASP A 5 -13.74 19.55 8.08
CA ASP A 5 -14.05 18.39 7.22
C ASP A 5 -13.09 18.32 6.03
N VAL A 6 -12.81 19.47 5.41
CA VAL A 6 -11.90 19.56 4.26
C VAL A 6 -10.46 19.21 4.66
N LYS A 7 -10.01 19.68 5.83
CA LYS A 7 -8.69 19.33 6.37
C LYS A 7 -8.58 17.84 6.64
N LYS A 8 -9.57 17.25 7.30
CA LYS A 8 -9.62 15.82 7.61
C LYS A 8 -9.65 14.97 6.35
N LEU A 9 -10.38 15.40 5.32
CA LEU A 9 -10.40 14.70 4.04
C LEU A 9 -9.02 14.68 3.37
N LYS A 10 -8.31 15.82 3.35
CA LYS A 10 -6.97 15.88 2.77
C LYS A 10 -5.99 14.96 3.51
N GLU A 11 -6.02 14.96 4.84
CA GLU A 11 -5.17 14.06 5.65
C GLU A 11 -5.47 12.58 5.35
N LEU A 12 -6.75 12.23 5.17
CA LEU A 12 -7.16 10.87 4.80
C LEU A 12 -6.73 10.50 3.37
N GLU A 13 -6.79 11.43 2.42
CA GLU A 13 -6.32 11.22 1.05
C GLU A 13 -4.81 10.99 1.01
N ASP A 14 -4.03 11.79 1.74
CA ASP A 14 -2.58 11.67 1.84
C ASP A 14 -2.17 10.32 2.47
N GLU A 15 -2.83 9.91 3.57
CA GLU A 15 -2.54 8.61 4.19
C GLU A 15 -2.98 7.45 3.29
N ASN A 16 -4.12 7.57 2.59
CA ASN A 16 -4.56 6.55 1.63
C ASN A 16 -3.54 6.38 0.48
N ALA A 17 -3.01 7.48 -0.05
CA ALA A 17 -1.96 7.44 -1.08
C ALA A 17 -0.69 6.75 -0.55
N ARG A 18 -0.27 7.07 0.67
CA ARG A 18 0.87 6.45 1.34
C ARG A 18 0.66 4.95 1.57
N LEU A 19 -0.51 4.55 2.05
CA LEU A 19 -0.86 3.15 2.29
C LEU A 19 -0.91 2.34 1.00
N LYS A 20 -1.48 2.89 -0.08
CA LYS A 20 -1.49 2.23 -1.39
C LYS A 20 -0.08 1.98 -1.92
N LYS A 21 0.84 2.95 -1.75
CA LYS A 21 2.24 2.79 -2.15
C LYS A 21 2.91 1.65 -1.37
N LEU A 22 2.81 1.67 -0.04
CA LEU A 22 3.40 0.63 0.82
C LEU A 22 2.82 -0.76 0.51
N PHE A 23 1.50 -0.85 0.28
CA PHE A 23 0.86 -2.10 -0.07
C PHE A 23 1.35 -2.65 -1.41
N ALA A 24 1.54 -1.79 -2.42
CA ALA A 24 2.08 -2.19 -3.71
C ALA A 24 3.51 -2.72 -3.57
N GLU A 25 4.37 -2.02 -2.82
CA GLU A 25 5.76 -2.43 -2.56
C GLU A 25 5.81 -3.81 -1.89
N VAL A 26 5.08 -4.00 -0.78
CA VAL A 26 5.03 -5.28 -0.06
C VAL A 26 4.42 -6.39 -0.92
N SER A 27 3.42 -6.07 -1.75
CA SER A 27 2.79 -7.06 -2.64
C SER A 27 3.77 -7.55 -3.72
N LEU A 28 4.58 -6.65 -4.29
CA LEU A 28 5.61 -7.00 -5.26
C LEU A 28 6.68 -7.89 -4.63
N GLU A 29 7.16 -7.53 -3.44
CA GLU A 29 8.12 -8.35 -2.69
C GLU A 29 7.53 -9.73 -2.36
N ASN A 30 6.28 -9.77 -1.88
CA ASN A 30 5.58 -11.03 -1.57
C ASN A 30 5.46 -11.92 -2.81
N HIS A 31 5.11 -11.34 -3.96
CA HIS A 31 5.00 -12.07 -5.21
C HIS A 31 6.36 -12.64 -5.64
N ALA A 32 7.41 -11.82 -5.64
CA ALA A 32 8.77 -12.25 -5.96
C ALA A 32 9.26 -13.37 -5.03
N MET A 33 8.99 -13.27 -3.73
CA MET A 33 9.32 -14.32 -2.76
C MET A 33 8.59 -15.62 -3.08
N LYS A 34 7.28 -15.57 -3.33
CA LYS A 34 6.48 -16.75 -3.71
C LYS A 34 7.02 -17.41 -4.99
N GLU A 35 7.38 -16.63 -5.99
CA GLU A 35 8.00 -17.16 -7.22
C GLU A 35 9.35 -17.84 -6.94
N LEU A 36 10.18 -17.26 -6.09
CA LEU A 36 11.46 -17.84 -5.70
C LEU A 36 11.28 -19.19 -5.00
N PHE A 37 10.34 -19.29 -4.06
CA PHE A 37 10.03 -20.55 -3.38
C PHE A 37 9.43 -21.59 -4.34
N ALA A 38 8.52 -21.17 -5.22
CA ALA A 38 7.94 -22.06 -6.24
C ALA A 38 9.00 -22.62 -7.21
N LYS A 39 9.99 -21.80 -7.61
CA LYS A 39 11.09 -22.23 -8.49
C LYS A 39 12.12 -23.11 -7.78
N LYS A 40 12.32 -22.93 -6.48
CA LYS A 40 13.29 -23.71 -5.70
C LYS A 40 12.78 -25.09 -5.26
N GLY A 41 11.50 -25.40 -5.44
CA GLY A 41 10.96 -26.75 -5.24
C GLY A 41 11.28 -27.34 -3.86
N TRP A 42 10.97 -26.60 -2.80
CA TRP A 42 10.72 -27.22 -1.49
C TRP A 42 9.31 -27.79 -1.45
#